data_AF-A0A7Y8L9R3-F1
#
_entry.id   AF-A0A7Y8L9R3-F1
#
_cell.length_a   1.000
_cell.length_b   1.000
_cell.length_c   1.000
_cell.angle_alpha   90.00
_cell.angle_beta   90.00
_cell.angle_gamma   90.00
#
_symmetry.space_group_name_H-M   'P 1'
#
loop_
_entity.id
_entity.type
_entity.pdbx_description
1 polymer ?
#
loop_
_entity_poly.entity_id
_entity_poly.type
_entity_poly.pdbx_seq_one_letter_code
_entity_poly.pdbx_strand_id
1 'polypeptide(L)'
;MAIRGSSDLDKLAGMILAAFDFNMDHLYEFSDTVENKKQELYRMYFEGEEKYDKNQSYTDNIVVAQIFKPKKKMVFLFDYGDMWFFVLECLEIREPKPTEKRFPYGFNVKGEAPIQYPNWEGEE
;
A
#
# COMPACT_ATOMS: atom_id res chain seq x y z
N MET A 1 8.12 -7.09 6.53
CA MET A 1 7.13 -6.53 7.47
C MET A 1 5.98 -7.50 7.63
N ALA A 2 5.27 -7.42 8.76
CA ALA A 2 4.02 -8.15 9.01
C ALA A 2 2.92 -7.17 9.45
N ILE A 3 1.69 -7.41 9.01
CA ILE A 3 0.48 -6.64 9.33
C ILE A 3 -0.64 -7.58 9.78
N ARG A 4 -1.56 -7.12 10.63
CA ARG A 4 -2.77 -7.90 10.96
C ARG A 4 -3.67 -7.97 9.73
N GLY A 5 -4.16 -9.16 9.42
CA GLY A 5 -5.10 -9.37 8.31
C GLY A 5 -6.42 -8.59 8.43
N SER A 6 -6.79 -8.20 9.66
CA SER A 6 -7.94 -7.36 9.97
C SER A 6 -7.69 -5.85 9.79
N SER A 7 -6.47 -5.44 9.42
CA SER A 7 -6.19 -4.05 9.08
C SER A 7 -6.73 -3.75 7.69
N ASP A 8 -7.25 -2.56 7.49
CA ASP A 8 -7.61 -2.02 6.18
C ASP A 8 -6.36 -1.81 5.28
N LEU A 9 -6.60 -1.61 3.98
CA LEU A 9 -5.54 -1.33 3.01
C LEU A 9 -4.93 0.06 3.20
N ASP A 10 -5.65 1.02 3.79
CA ASP A 10 -5.10 2.35 4.15
C ASP A 10 -3.93 2.20 5.15
N LYS A 11 -4.11 1.40 6.19
CA LYS A 11 -3.03 1.08 7.14
C LYS A 11 -1.86 0.38 6.45
N LEU A 12 -2.14 -0.49 5.48
CA LEU A 12 -1.08 -1.12 4.69
C LEU A 12 -0.33 -0.08 3.84
N ALA A 13 -1.03 0.85 3.19
CA ALA A 13 -0.42 1.94 2.41
C ALA A 13 0.50 2.79 3.28
N GLY A 14 0.01 3.28 4.42
CA GLY A 14 0.82 4.06 5.36
C GLY A 14 2.04 3.29 5.88
N MET A 15 1.90 1.99 6.13
CA MET A 15 3.03 1.14 6.51
C MET A 15 4.07 0.95 5.41
N ILE A 16 3.66 0.83 4.15
CA ILE A 16 4.58 0.73 3.01
C ILE A 16 5.36 2.03 2.92
N LEU A 17 4.69 3.18 2.87
CA LEU A 17 5.33 4.48 2.73
C LEU A 17 6.27 4.79 3.89
N ALA A 18 5.85 4.52 5.14
CA ALA A 18 6.71 4.70 6.30
C ALA A 18 7.97 3.80 6.26
N ALA A 19 7.94 2.65 5.58
CA ALA A 19 9.12 1.80 5.42
C ALA A 19 10.19 2.42 4.51
N PHE A 20 9.82 3.40 3.68
CA PHE A 20 10.69 4.16 2.79
C PHE A 20 10.85 5.62 3.23
N ASP A 21 10.38 5.98 4.43
CA ASP A 21 10.36 7.36 4.96
C ASP A 21 9.59 8.36 4.07
N PHE A 22 8.51 7.87 3.42
CA PHE A 22 7.63 8.70 2.60
C PHE A 22 6.48 9.24 3.44
N ASN A 23 6.12 10.49 3.19
CA ASN A 23 4.85 11.08 3.62
C ASN A 23 3.71 10.55 2.75
N MET A 24 2.56 10.25 3.36
CA MET A 24 1.34 9.87 2.63
C MET A 24 0.51 11.11 2.30
N ASP A 25 1.02 11.95 1.40
CA ASP A 25 0.47 13.25 1.04
C ASP A 25 -0.24 13.28 -0.33
N HIS A 26 -0.17 12.17 -1.08
CA HIS A 26 -0.81 12.00 -2.39
C HIS A 26 -1.78 10.82 -2.41
N LEU A 27 -2.59 10.76 -3.48
CA LEU A 27 -3.51 9.66 -3.75
C LEU A 27 -2.74 8.38 -4.15
N TYR A 28 -3.41 7.24 -3.97
CA TYR A 28 -2.84 5.94 -4.25
C TYR A 28 -3.89 4.88 -4.60
N GLU A 29 -3.40 3.75 -5.10
CA GLU A 29 -4.20 2.56 -5.37
C GLU A 29 -3.40 1.26 -5.21
N PHE A 30 -4.11 0.16 -4.98
CA PHE A 30 -3.61 -1.21 -5.08
C PHE A 30 -4.23 -1.91 -6.29
N SER A 31 -3.42 -2.64 -7.06
CA SER A 31 -3.90 -3.44 -8.19
C SER A 31 -3.16 -4.77 -8.32
N ASP A 32 -3.73 -5.73 -9.06
CA ASP A 32 -3.08 -7.01 -9.35
C ASP A 32 -2.00 -6.92 -10.42
N THR A 33 -2.01 -5.88 -11.26
CA THR A 33 -1.01 -5.62 -12.29
C THR A 33 -0.71 -4.12 -12.46
N VAL A 34 0.42 -3.80 -13.09
CA VAL A 34 0.77 -2.43 -13.52
C VAL A 34 0.05 -2.04 -14.83
N GLU A 35 -0.47 -3.02 -15.58
CA GLU A 35 -1.02 -2.81 -16.93
C GLU A 35 -2.50 -2.40 -16.91
N ASN A 36 -3.00 -1.90 -18.05
CA ASN A 36 -4.39 -1.48 -18.23
C ASN A 36 -5.45 -2.60 -18.15
N LYS A 37 -5.05 -3.84 -17.83
CA LYS A 37 -5.95 -5.00 -17.68
C LYS A 37 -6.10 -5.41 -16.21
N LYS A 38 -6.32 -4.44 -15.33
CA LYS A 38 -6.49 -4.66 -13.88
C LYS A 38 -7.79 -5.41 -13.63
N GLN A 39 -7.72 -6.60 -13.03
CA GLN A 39 -8.92 -7.35 -12.61
C GLN A 39 -9.30 -7.00 -11.17
N GLU A 40 -8.32 -6.63 -10.36
CA GLU A 40 -8.51 -6.15 -8.99
C GLU A 40 -7.92 -4.75 -8.87
N LEU A 41 -8.73 -3.81 -8.39
CA LEU A 41 -8.35 -2.41 -8.20
C LEU A 41 -9.00 -1.85 -6.95
N TYR A 42 -8.18 -1.28 -6.07
CA TYR A 42 -8.60 -0.67 -4.81
C TYR A 42 -8.00 0.72 -4.70
N ARG A 43 -8.80 1.76 -4.48
CA ARG A 43 -8.33 3.16 -4.51
C ARG A 43 -8.55 3.85 -3.17
N MET A 44 -7.70 4.83 -2.85
CA MET A 44 -7.95 5.76 -1.77
C MET A 44 -9.25 6.52 -2.02
N TYR A 45 -10.06 6.68 -0.98
CA TYR A 45 -11.23 7.57 -1.04
C TYR A 45 -10.79 9.04 -1.05
N PHE A 46 -11.42 9.85 -1.92
CA PHE A 46 -11.22 11.30 -1.96
C PHE A 46 -12.56 12.04 -1.91
N GLU A 47 -12.61 13.10 -1.10
CA GLU A 47 -13.80 13.94 -0.96
C GLU A 47 -14.03 14.75 -2.24
N GLY A 48 -15.17 14.51 -2.91
CA GLY A 48 -15.49 15.12 -4.20
C GLY A 48 -15.73 14.11 -5.32
N GLU A 49 -15.37 12.84 -5.11
CA GLU A 49 -15.92 11.78 -5.93
C GLU A 49 -17.41 11.64 -5.62
N GLU A 50 -18.26 11.83 -6.64
CA GLU A 50 -19.66 11.42 -6.53
C GLU A 50 -19.64 9.96 -6.11
N LYS A 51 -20.27 9.64 -4.96
CA LYS A 51 -20.46 8.27 -4.47
C LYS A 51 -21.39 7.51 -5.42
N TYR A 52 -20.97 7.35 -6.68
CA TYR A 52 -21.76 6.76 -7.74
C TYR A 52 -21.87 5.26 -7.58
N ASP A 53 -21.00 4.65 -6.78
CA ASP A 53 -21.14 3.24 -6.47
C ASP A 53 -20.73 2.93 -5.04
N LYS A 54 -21.69 2.42 -4.26
CA LYS A 54 -21.43 1.85 -2.93
C LYS A 54 -20.64 0.54 -3.03
N ASN A 55 -20.37 0.06 -4.26
CA ASN A 55 -19.46 -1.05 -4.57
C ASN A 55 -18.03 -0.59 -4.91
N GLN A 56 -17.69 0.69 -4.79
CA GLN A 56 -16.30 1.10 -5.02
C GLN A 56 -15.38 0.48 -3.95
N SER A 57 -14.37 -0.21 -4.45
CA SER A 57 -13.33 -0.92 -3.71
C SER A 57 -12.38 0.05 -3.00
N TYR A 58 -12.88 0.82 -2.02
CA TYR A 58 -12.04 1.77 -1.29
C TYR A 58 -11.14 1.08 -0.27
N THR A 59 -9.93 1.60 -0.12
CA THR A 59 -8.87 1.01 0.70
C THR A 59 -9.16 1.07 2.20
N ASP A 60 -9.96 2.03 2.65
CA ASP A 60 -10.41 2.20 4.04
C ASP A 60 -11.51 1.20 4.46
N ASN A 61 -12.15 0.55 3.48
CA ASN A 61 -13.28 -0.37 3.69
C ASN A 61 -12.92 -1.85 3.47
N ILE A 62 -11.71 -2.14 2.99
CA ILE A 62 -11.27 -3.48 2.62
C ILE A 62 -10.08 -3.88 3.48
N VAL A 63 -10.19 -5.04 4.14
CA VAL A 63 -9.10 -5.55 4.98
C VAL A 63 -8.13 -6.42 4.20
N VAL A 64 -6.86 -6.39 4.60
CA VAL A 64 -5.73 -7.11 3.99
C VAL A 64 -6.05 -8.58 3.73
N ALA A 65 -6.69 -9.26 4.69
CA ALA A 65 -7.02 -10.69 4.57
C ALA A 65 -8.06 -11.03 3.48
N GLN A 66 -8.83 -10.05 2.99
CA GLN A 66 -9.74 -10.27 1.87
C GLN A 66 -9.00 -10.36 0.52
N ILE A 67 -7.83 -9.72 0.43
CA ILE A 67 -7.11 -9.55 -0.84
C ILE A 67 -5.90 -10.48 -0.92
N PHE A 68 -5.13 -10.56 0.16
CA PHE A 68 -3.89 -11.31 0.17
C PHE A 68 -4.13 -12.76 0.59
N LYS A 69 -3.70 -13.67 -0.28
CA LYS A 69 -3.46 -15.09 -0.02
C LYS A 69 -1.97 -15.40 -0.18
N PRO A 70 -1.44 -16.50 0.36
CA PRO A 70 -0.04 -16.85 0.17
C PRO A 70 0.35 -16.82 -1.31
N LYS A 71 1.50 -16.21 -1.63
CA LYS A 71 2.04 -15.96 -2.97
C LYS A 71 1.26 -14.98 -3.86
N LYS A 72 0.16 -14.39 -3.37
CA LYS A 72 -0.52 -13.30 -4.10
C LYS A 72 0.43 -12.11 -4.19
N LYS A 73 0.48 -11.54 -5.39
CA LYS A 73 1.17 -10.29 -5.67
C LYS A 73 0.17 -9.18 -5.91
N MET A 74 0.53 -7.98 -5.49
CA MET A 74 -0.17 -6.74 -5.76
C MET A 74 0.87 -5.67 -6.06
N VAL A 75 0.45 -4.64 -6.76
CA VAL A 75 1.19 -3.40 -6.96
C VAL A 75 0.49 -2.33 -6.13
N PHE A 76 1.25 -1.59 -5.35
CA PHE A 76 0.80 -0.36 -4.72
C PHE A 76 1.40 0.81 -5.51
N LEU A 77 0.55 1.59 -6.15
CA LEU A 77 0.90 2.80 -6.86
C LEU A 77 0.59 3.98 -5.94
N PHE A 78 1.62 4.75 -5.59
CA PHE A 78 1.51 5.98 -4.82
C PHE A 78 1.94 7.17 -5.67
N ASP A 79 1.22 8.27 -5.54
CA ASP A 79 1.44 9.51 -6.29
C ASP A 79 1.30 9.32 -7.82
N TYR A 80 0.20 9.80 -8.39
CA TYR A 80 -0.05 9.70 -9.83
C TYR A 80 0.77 10.69 -10.68
N GLY A 81 1.47 11.64 -10.06
CA GLY A 81 2.42 12.51 -10.74
C GLY A 81 3.76 11.82 -10.96
N ASP A 82 4.34 11.32 -9.87
CA ASP A 82 5.68 10.71 -9.88
C ASP A 82 5.68 9.18 -10.09
N MET A 83 4.52 8.55 -9.94
CA MET A 83 4.28 7.14 -10.28
C MET A 83 5.16 6.18 -9.48
N TRP A 84 5.14 6.27 -8.15
CA TRP A 84 5.87 5.36 -7.28
C TRP A 84 5.20 3.98 -7.22
N PHE A 85 5.89 2.97 -7.78
CA PHE A 85 5.40 1.59 -7.79
C PHE A 85 6.11 0.72 -6.74
N PHE A 86 5.32 0.16 -5.83
CA PHE A 86 5.77 -0.81 -4.84
C PHE A 86 5.19 -2.20 -5.17
N VAL A 87 6.05 -3.18 -5.38
CA VAL A 87 5.62 -4.58 -5.61
C VAL A 87 5.49 -5.29 -4.28
N LEU A 88 4.30 -5.81 -4.01
CA LEU A 88 3.96 -6.51 -2.78
C LEU A 88 3.80 -8.00 -3.07
N GLU A 89 4.33 -8.85 -2.19
CA GLU A 89 4.11 -10.29 -2.21
C GLU A 89 3.77 -10.79 -0.81
N CYS A 90 2.64 -11.51 -0.68
CA CYS A 90 2.30 -12.16 0.57
C CYS A 90 3.11 -13.46 0.73
N LEU A 91 4.16 -13.40 1.53
CA LEU A 91 5.06 -14.55 1.75
C LEU A 91 4.41 -15.65 2.59
N GLU A 92 3.68 -15.27 3.65
CA GLU A 92 3.08 -16.18 4.61
C GLU A 92 1.86 -15.55 5.27
N ILE A 93 0.87 -16.37 5.61
CA ILE A 93 -0.22 -16.01 6.53
C ILE A 93 -0.18 -17.00 7.69
N ARG A 94 -0.10 -16.49 8.91
CA ARG A 94 -0.05 -17.30 10.13
C ARG A 94 -0.63 -16.57 11.32
N GLU A 95 -0.93 -17.33 12.35
CA GLU A 95 -1.26 -16.76 13.65
C GLU A 95 -0.04 -16.04 14.26
N PRO A 96 -0.27 -14.91 14.96
CA PRO A 96 0.79 -14.23 15.70
C PRO A 96 1.31 -15.11 16.83
N LYS A 97 2.62 -15.12 17.03
CA LYS A 97 3.24 -15.73 18.21
C LYS A 97 2.90 -14.90 19.45
N PRO A 98 2.88 -15.49 20.66
CA PRO A 98 2.59 -14.75 21.90
C PRO A 98 3.50 -13.53 22.15
N THR A 99 4.71 -13.53 21.57
CA THR A 99 5.68 -12.42 21.63
C THR A 99 5.36 -11.28 20.65
N GLU A 100 4.55 -11.52 19.63
CA GLU A 100 4.22 -10.58 18.55
C GLU A 100 2.93 -9.80 18.88
N LYS A 101 2.99 -9.03 19.97
CA LYS A 101 1.82 -8.31 20.50
C LYS A 101 1.51 -7.00 19.77
N ARG A 102 2.53 -6.38 19.15
CA ARG A 102 2.44 -5.11 18.43
C ARG A 102 2.69 -5.31 16.95
N PHE A 103 1.90 -4.64 16.14
CA PHE A 103 2.01 -4.60 14.70
C PHE A 103 2.06 -3.13 14.26
N PRO A 104 2.83 -2.79 13.22
CA PRO A 104 3.67 -3.71 12.43
C PRO A 104 4.91 -4.22 13.15
N TYR A 105 5.45 -5.36 12.70
CA TYR A 105 6.75 -5.87 13.16
C TYR A 105 7.53 -6.51 12.00
N GLY A 106 8.83 -6.74 12.21
CA GLY A 106 9.66 -7.51 11.27
C GLY A 106 9.98 -6.78 9.97
N PHE A 107 10.49 -5.55 10.06
CA PHE A 107 11.14 -4.89 8.93
C PHE A 107 12.51 -5.52 8.70
N ASN A 108 12.75 -6.01 7.49
CA ASN A 108 14.07 -6.37 7.01
C ASN A 108 14.29 -5.54 5.76
N VAL A 109 15.16 -4.55 5.87
CA VAL A 109 15.43 -3.58 4.81
C VAL A 109 16.76 -3.96 4.18
N LYS A 110 16.79 -3.95 2.85
CA LYS A 110 18.01 -4.17 2.07
C LYS A 110 18.14 -3.05 1.05
N GLY A 111 19.30 -2.40 1.05
CA GLY A 111 19.55 -1.22 0.23
C GLY A 111 19.16 0.07 0.95
N GLU A 112 19.36 1.18 0.26
CA GLU A 112 18.95 2.52 0.71
C GLU A 112 17.60 2.85 0.08
N ALA A 113 16.68 3.40 0.88
CA ALA A 113 15.42 3.91 0.37
C ALA A 113 15.68 5.17 -0.48
N PRO A 114 14.98 5.35 -1.61
CA PRO A 114 15.06 6.60 -2.35
C PRO A 114 14.53 7.77 -1.50
N ILE A 115 14.93 8.99 -1.83
CA ILE A 115 14.32 10.21 -1.28
C ILE A 115 12.99 10.43 -2.01
N GLN A 116 11.92 10.69 -1.27
CA GLN A 116 10.56 10.85 -1.84
C GLN A 116 10.51 11.97 -2.88
N TYR A 117 10.84 13.20 -2.49
CA TYR A 117 10.91 14.35 -3.39
C TYR A 117 12.23 15.07 -3.11
N PRO A 118 13.31 14.78 -3.87
CA PRO A 118 14.52 15.57 -3.75
C PRO A 118 14.18 17.02 -4.10
N ASN A 119 14.64 17.96 -3.27
CA ASN A 119 14.47 19.38 -3.55
C ASN A 119 15.08 19.63 -4.94
N TRP A 120 14.28 20.14 -5.89
CA TRP A 120 14.78 20.52 -7.20
C TRP A 120 15.71 21.73 -7.01
N GLU A 121 16.98 21.49 -6.68
CA GLU A 121 18.02 22.50 -6.78
C GLU A 121 18.51 22.54 -8.24
N GLY A 122 17.80 23.30 -9.07
CA GLY A 122 18.21 23.65 -10.44
C GLY A 122 17.05 24.22 -11.24
N GLU A 123 17.08 25.43 -11.81
CA GLU A 123 18.09 26.48 -11.97
C GLU A 123 17.27 27.80 -12.08
N GLU A 124 17.71 28.90 -11.45
CA GLU A 124 17.34 30.25 -11.93
C GLU A 124 18.21 30.61 -13.14
#